data_AF-A0A9P7AQX7-F1
#
_entry.id   AF-A0A9P7AQX7-F1
#
_cell.length_a   1.000
_cell.length_b   1.000
_cell.length_c   1.000
_cell.angle_alpha   90.00
_cell.angle_beta   90.00
_cell.angle_gamma   90.00
#
_symmetry.space_group_name_H-M   'P 1'
#
loop_
_entity.id
_entity.type
_entity.pdbx_description
1 polymer ?
#
loop_
_entity_poly.entity_id
_entity_poly.type
_entity_poly.pdbx_seq_one_letter_code
_entity_poly.pdbx_strand_id
1 'polypeptide(L)'
;MEKFLWKFTNVSNDGSPHAKNIAGGKWTQAADETAAFLHGGSWLSRNLRTWSKAYIKDRAKLPTHQYGNHHSRIDDEVLATDIKLHLQCVGKYVSTQEIVNYLSDTEVQSRHRLSKTISLVTAQRWMLKLGYRWKEEEKGQYVDGHEREDVVTYRQKVFLPLWDSFQYRLRNWKEDDVMVEEDLDELPRHRRVVVWFHDESTFYAHDRRDVWWVHSTEAAVPKPKGEGASLMVAHFVSADYGWLQSKDGAETARILFKAGKGRDGFFTTDNIIAHAKLAMDILDKHFPHDDHILVFDNATTHVKRADDAPAARNMPKNPSKTWGPMVTTKDMRGNVMHDANGKPLKTKIQLADTNLADGTLQSFYFMEGHEKAGWFKGTAQILRK
;
A
#
# COMPACT_ATOMS: atom_id res chain seq x y z
N MET A 1 37.10 9.16 -42.88
CA MET A 1 37.61 9.97 -44.01
C MET A 1 39.06 10.36 -43.80
N GLU A 2 39.43 10.94 -42.65
CA GLU A 2 40.82 11.32 -42.32
C GLU A 2 41.85 10.21 -42.60
N LYS A 3 41.65 9.00 -42.04
CA LYS A 3 42.54 7.84 -42.27
C LYS A 3 42.70 7.48 -43.75
N PHE A 4 41.64 7.65 -44.55
CA PHE A 4 41.68 7.39 -45.98
C PHE A 4 42.47 8.46 -46.73
N LEU A 5 42.20 9.74 -46.44
CA LEU A 5 42.93 10.85 -47.05
C LEU A 5 44.42 10.80 -46.69
N TRP A 6 44.75 10.55 -45.43
CA TRP A 6 46.14 10.38 -44.99
C TRP A 6 46.84 9.23 -45.73
N LYS A 7 46.18 8.07 -45.85
CA LYS A 7 46.73 6.94 -46.59
C LYS A 7 46.89 7.24 -48.08
N PHE A 8 46.01 8.03 -48.68
CA PHE A 8 46.13 8.45 -50.08
C PHE A 8 47.26 9.46 -50.29
N THR A 9 47.41 10.46 -49.41
CA THR A 9 48.37 11.55 -49.57
C THR A 9 49.77 11.24 -49.07
N ASN A 10 49.95 10.14 -48.33
CA ASN A 10 51.26 9.71 -47.85
C ASN A 10 52.04 9.01 -48.97
N VAL A 11 52.71 9.80 -49.80
CA VAL A 11 53.49 9.40 -50.99
C VAL A 11 54.92 9.95 -50.92
N SER A 12 55.81 9.39 -51.73
CA SER A 12 57.16 9.92 -51.98
C SER A 12 57.11 11.32 -52.61
N ASN A 13 58.26 12.03 -52.62
CA ASN A 13 58.37 13.37 -53.21
C ASN A 13 58.00 13.43 -54.71
N ASP A 14 58.13 12.31 -55.43
CA ASP A 14 57.75 12.16 -56.84
C ASP A 14 56.27 11.75 -57.03
N GLY A 15 55.49 11.69 -55.94
CA GLY A 15 54.09 11.28 -55.94
C GLY A 15 53.87 9.76 -56.02
N SER A 16 54.94 8.96 -56.06
CA SER A 16 54.85 7.51 -56.12
C SER A 16 54.60 6.87 -54.74
N PRO A 17 53.97 5.67 -54.68
CA PRO A 17 53.89 4.91 -53.44
C PRO A 17 55.29 4.48 -52.97
N HIS A 18 55.55 4.52 -51.66
CA HIS A 18 56.79 4.02 -51.06
C HIS A 18 56.60 2.69 -50.32
N ALA A 19 57.68 2.02 -49.95
CA ALA A 19 57.66 0.70 -49.30
C ALA A 19 56.70 0.58 -48.09
N LYS A 20 56.55 1.65 -47.30
CA LYS A 20 55.63 1.68 -46.13
C LYS A 20 54.16 1.96 -46.46
N ASN A 21 53.83 2.33 -47.70
CA ASN A 21 52.48 2.67 -48.14
C ASN A 21 52.31 2.46 -49.67
N ILE A 22 52.06 1.22 -50.06
CA ILE A 22 51.89 0.80 -51.47
C ILE A 22 50.60 1.33 -52.13
N ALA A 23 49.67 1.84 -51.32
CA ALA A 23 48.40 2.43 -51.74
C ALA A 23 48.44 3.96 -51.86
N GLY A 24 49.55 4.60 -51.46
CA GLY A 24 49.75 6.04 -51.63
C GLY A 24 49.56 6.45 -53.09
N GLY A 25 48.87 7.56 -53.33
CA GLY A 25 48.56 8.06 -54.68
C GLY A 25 47.50 7.26 -55.45
N LYS A 26 47.00 6.14 -54.92
CA LYS A 26 46.00 5.29 -55.58
C LYS A 26 44.65 5.38 -54.87
N TRP A 27 43.80 6.29 -55.35
CA TRP A 27 42.52 6.66 -54.70
C TRP A 27 41.61 5.47 -54.35
N THR A 28 41.44 4.53 -55.28
CA THR A 28 40.61 3.33 -55.10
C THR A 28 41.24 2.36 -54.10
N GLN A 29 42.52 2.05 -54.28
CA GLN A 29 43.25 1.11 -53.42
C GLN A 29 43.37 1.63 -51.98
N ALA A 30 43.68 2.91 -51.79
CA ALA A 30 43.72 3.52 -50.46
C ALA A 30 42.36 3.48 -49.76
N ALA A 31 41.26 3.65 -50.51
CA ALA A 31 39.90 3.56 -49.95
C ALA A 31 39.53 2.12 -49.57
N ASP A 32 39.86 1.14 -50.41
CA ASP A 32 39.59 -0.28 -50.17
C ASP A 32 40.38 -0.79 -48.95
N GLU A 33 41.68 -0.46 -48.85
CA GLU A 33 42.50 -0.83 -47.70
C GLU A 33 42.07 -0.10 -46.41
N THR A 34 41.62 1.15 -46.51
CA THR A 34 41.09 1.88 -45.35
C THR A 34 39.75 1.29 -44.90
N ALA A 35 38.89 0.88 -45.83
CA ALA A 35 37.65 0.21 -45.50
C ALA A 35 37.92 -1.13 -44.81
N ALA A 36 38.85 -1.95 -45.35
CA ALA A 36 39.27 -3.20 -44.75
C ALA A 36 39.85 -3.01 -43.33
N PHE A 37 40.70 -1.99 -43.13
CA PHE A 37 41.23 -1.63 -41.81
C PHE A 37 40.14 -1.25 -40.80
N LEU A 38 39.03 -0.67 -41.26
CA LEU A 38 37.88 -0.31 -40.44
C LEU A 38 36.84 -1.44 -40.34
N HIS A 39 37.20 -2.66 -40.72
CA HIS A 39 36.30 -3.82 -40.79
C HIS A 39 35.05 -3.59 -41.67
N GLY A 40 35.15 -2.68 -42.65
CA GLY A 40 34.10 -2.41 -43.62
C GLY A 40 34.39 -3.03 -44.99
N GLY A 41 33.33 -3.31 -45.74
CA GLY A 41 33.41 -3.85 -47.10
C GLY A 41 33.39 -2.80 -48.21
N SER A 42 33.07 -3.24 -49.42
CA SER A 42 33.00 -2.39 -50.62
C SER A 42 32.09 -1.17 -50.48
N TRP A 43 31.05 -1.26 -49.67
CA TRP A 43 30.14 -0.14 -49.38
C TRP A 43 30.86 1.02 -48.68
N LEU A 44 31.65 0.70 -47.64
CA LEU A 44 32.41 1.72 -46.91
C LEU A 44 33.47 2.35 -47.80
N SER A 45 34.16 1.56 -48.63
CA SER A 45 35.12 2.10 -49.59
C SER A 45 34.49 3.08 -50.59
N ARG A 46 33.34 2.71 -51.19
CA ARG A 46 32.60 3.62 -52.10
C ARG A 46 32.21 4.92 -51.39
N ASN A 47 31.69 4.83 -50.18
CA ASN A 47 31.29 6.00 -49.40
C ASN A 47 32.48 6.87 -48.98
N LEU A 48 33.61 6.28 -48.56
CA LEU A 48 34.83 7.02 -48.27
C LEU A 48 35.29 7.83 -49.49
N ARG A 49 35.23 7.26 -50.70
CA ARG A 49 35.55 7.98 -51.94
C ARG A 49 34.55 9.09 -52.23
N THR A 50 33.25 8.84 -52.10
CA THR A 50 32.20 9.83 -52.36
C THR A 50 32.25 10.99 -51.38
N TRP A 51 32.29 10.71 -50.08
CA TRP A 51 32.34 11.73 -49.03
C TRP A 51 33.63 12.54 -49.11
N SER A 52 34.77 11.91 -49.39
CA SER A 52 36.03 12.64 -49.52
C SER A 52 36.06 13.53 -50.76
N LYS A 53 35.48 13.10 -51.90
CA LYS A 53 35.31 13.98 -53.07
C LYS A 53 34.39 15.17 -52.77
N ALA A 54 33.29 14.94 -52.06
CA ALA A 54 32.37 16.00 -51.65
C ALA A 54 33.07 17.00 -50.71
N TYR A 55 33.85 16.52 -49.75
CA TYR A 55 34.61 17.34 -48.81
C TYR A 55 35.75 18.13 -49.48
N ILE A 56 36.47 17.53 -50.44
CA ILE A 56 37.50 18.23 -51.22
C ILE A 56 36.88 19.37 -52.03
N LYS A 57 35.68 19.16 -52.58
CA LYS A 57 34.96 20.17 -53.36
C LYS A 57 34.36 21.28 -52.48
N ASP A 58 33.92 20.94 -51.27
CA ASP A 58 33.30 21.85 -50.32
C ASP A 58 33.59 21.38 -48.89
N ARG A 59 34.41 22.15 -48.17
CA ARG A 59 34.85 21.80 -46.80
C ARG A 59 33.71 21.79 -45.78
N ALA A 60 32.55 22.38 -46.09
CA ALA A 60 31.37 22.34 -45.23
C ALA A 60 30.56 21.03 -45.36
N LYS A 61 30.82 20.22 -46.40
CA LYS A 61 30.09 18.96 -46.64
C LYS A 61 30.75 17.79 -45.92
N LEU A 62 30.41 17.65 -44.64
CA LEU A 62 30.72 16.46 -43.85
C LEU A 62 29.57 15.43 -43.94
N PRO A 63 29.85 14.11 -43.95
CA PRO A 63 28.82 13.09 -43.91
C PRO A 63 28.08 13.15 -42.57
N THR A 64 26.78 13.47 -42.61
CA THR A 64 25.88 13.43 -41.45
C THR A 64 25.15 12.09 -41.43
N HIS A 65 25.07 11.48 -40.24
CA HIS A 65 24.37 10.23 -40.04
C HIS A 65 22.90 10.51 -39.75
N GLN A 66 21.99 10.13 -40.65
CA GLN A 66 20.53 10.37 -40.52
C GLN A 66 19.83 9.30 -39.66
N TYR A 67 20.38 8.93 -38.50
CA TYR A 67 19.62 8.12 -37.54
C TYR A 67 18.85 9.04 -36.58
N GLY A 68 17.52 8.93 -36.54
CA GLY A 68 16.69 9.53 -35.48
C GLY A 68 15.39 10.21 -35.91
N ASN A 69 15.14 10.47 -37.19
CA ASN A 69 13.90 11.13 -37.63
C ASN A 69 12.74 10.12 -37.81
N HIS A 70 12.31 9.49 -36.73
CA HIS A 70 11.07 8.73 -36.72
C HIS A 70 9.95 9.57 -36.10
N HIS A 71 9.06 10.09 -36.95
CA HIS A 71 7.81 10.70 -36.48
C HIS A 71 6.91 9.61 -35.90
N SER A 72 6.49 9.78 -34.64
CA SER A 72 5.54 8.88 -34.01
C SER A 72 4.16 9.16 -34.61
N ARG A 73 3.30 8.13 -34.75
CA ARG A 73 1.96 8.32 -35.34
C ARG A 73 1.11 9.34 -34.58
N ILE A 74 1.30 9.45 -33.27
CA ILE A 74 0.64 10.47 -32.44
C ILE A 74 1.03 11.92 -32.74
N ASP A 75 2.07 12.14 -33.55
CA ASP A 75 2.46 13.48 -33.99
C ASP A 75 1.58 13.95 -35.18
N ASP A 76 0.71 13.07 -35.71
CA ASP A 76 -0.38 13.41 -36.63
C ASP A 76 -1.50 14.13 -35.86
N GLU A 77 -1.74 15.41 -36.19
CA GLU A 77 -2.70 16.26 -35.49
C GLU A 77 -4.14 15.74 -35.57
N VAL A 78 -4.52 15.08 -36.67
CA VAL A 78 -5.88 14.54 -36.84
C VAL A 78 -6.07 13.34 -35.92
N LEU A 79 -5.10 12.41 -35.90
CA LEU A 79 -5.14 11.27 -34.99
C LEU A 79 -5.08 11.72 -33.52
N ALA A 80 -4.22 12.69 -33.19
CA ALA A 80 -4.10 13.20 -31.83
C ALA A 80 -5.41 13.88 -31.37
N THR A 81 -6.10 14.60 -32.25
CA THR A 81 -7.37 15.25 -31.95
C THR A 81 -8.48 14.23 -31.74
N ASP A 82 -8.59 13.22 -32.60
CA ASP A 82 -9.59 12.16 -32.47
C ASP A 82 -9.40 11.35 -31.18
N ILE A 83 -8.15 11.02 -30.82
CA ILE A 83 -7.84 10.34 -29.55
C ILE A 83 -8.22 11.23 -28.37
N LYS A 84 -7.91 12.54 -28.40
CA LYS A 84 -8.31 13.47 -27.32
C LYS A 84 -9.82 13.53 -27.16
N LEU A 85 -10.56 13.60 -28.27
CA LEU A 85 -12.02 13.62 -28.24
C LEU A 85 -12.59 12.32 -27.66
N HIS A 86 -12.03 11.17 -28.05
CA HIS A 86 -12.42 9.90 -27.46
C HIS A 86 -12.16 9.85 -25.94
N LEU A 87 -10.99 10.29 -25.48
CA LEU A 87 -10.68 10.36 -24.05
C LEU A 87 -11.61 11.31 -23.29
N GLN A 88 -12.04 12.42 -23.90
CA GLN A 88 -13.04 13.30 -23.32
C GLN A 88 -14.41 12.62 -23.17
N CYS A 89 -14.82 11.79 -24.14
CA CYS A 89 -16.07 11.02 -24.04
C CYS A 89 -16.05 9.96 -22.93
N VAL A 90 -14.88 9.36 -22.63
CA VAL A 90 -14.72 8.41 -21.51
C VAL A 90 -14.89 9.12 -20.15
N GLY A 91 -14.48 10.39 -20.06
CA GLY A 91 -14.65 11.22 -18.87
C GLY A 91 -13.48 11.13 -17.89
N LYS A 92 -13.77 11.26 -16.59
CA LYS A 92 -12.74 11.52 -15.55
C LYS A 92 -11.72 10.38 -15.39
N TYR A 93 -12.14 9.13 -15.51
CA TYR A 93 -11.31 7.96 -15.19
C TYR A 93 -10.78 7.26 -16.45
N VAL A 94 -10.23 8.05 -17.37
CA VAL A 94 -9.60 7.51 -18.58
C VAL A 94 -8.45 6.58 -18.24
N SER A 95 -8.36 5.48 -18.98
CA SER A 95 -7.28 4.51 -18.88
C SER A 95 -6.46 4.48 -20.18
N THR A 96 -5.21 4.04 -20.11
CA THR A 96 -4.39 3.84 -21.31
C THR A 96 -4.94 2.75 -22.22
N GLN A 97 -5.71 1.82 -21.66
CA GLN A 97 -6.38 0.76 -22.41
C GLN A 97 -7.46 1.33 -23.34
N GLU A 98 -8.08 2.48 -23.00
CA GLU A 98 -9.06 3.12 -23.89
C GLU A 98 -8.46 3.50 -25.24
N ILE A 99 -7.24 4.01 -25.27
CA ILE A 99 -6.55 4.31 -26.53
C ILE A 99 -6.34 3.02 -27.35
N VAL A 100 -5.94 1.93 -26.68
CA VAL A 100 -5.73 0.64 -27.36
C VAL A 100 -7.05 0.10 -27.91
N ASN A 101 -8.13 0.19 -27.14
CA ASN A 101 -9.46 -0.26 -27.55
C ASN A 101 -10.00 0.59 -28.70
N TYR A 102 -9.90 1.92 -28.61
CA TYR A 102 -10.31 2.85 -29.65
C TYR A 102 -9.58 2.60 -30.98
N LEU A 103 -8.27 2.36 -30.93
CA LEU A 103 -7.47 2.07 -32.13
C LEU A 103 -7.59 0.62 -32.59
N SER A 104 -8.31 -0.24 -31.85
CA SER A 104 -8.64 -1.60 -32.29
C SER A 104 -9.89 -1.62 -33.16
N ASP A 105 -10.72 -0.56 -33.15
CA ASP A 105 -11.89 -0.42 -34.00
C ASP A 105 -11.49 -0.32 -35.48
N THR A 106 -12.07 -1.17 -36.32
CA THR A 106 -11.79 -1.24 -37.76
C THR A 106 -12.13 0.05 -38.52
N GLU A 107 -13.15 0.80 -38.08
CA GLU A 107 -13.51 2.08 -38.70
C GLU A 107 -12.47 3.15 -38.39
N VAL A 108 -12.01 3.21 -37.14
CA VAL A 108 -10.94 4.12 -36.70
C VAL A 108 -9.63 3.79 -37.41
N GLN A 109 -9.31 2.50 -37.52
CA GLN A 109 -8.14 2.03 -38.27
C GLN A 109 -8.19 2.44 -39.74
N SER A 110 -9.34 2.26 -40.40
CA SER A 110 -9.55 2.69 -41.79
C SER A 110 -9.38 4.20 -41.94
N ARG A 111 -10.04 4.99 -41.07
CA ARG A 111 -10.00 6.46 -41.07
C ARG A 111 -8.58 7.00 -40.97
N HIS A 112 -7.77 6.46 -40.07
CA HIS A 112 -6.40 6.91 -39.84
C HIS A 112 -5.34 6.10 -40.61
N ARG A 113 -5.73 5.15 -41.47
CA ARG A 113 -4.82 4.27 -42.22
C ARG A 113 -3.85 3.51 -41.30
N LEU A 114 -4.40 2.87 -40.27
CA LEU A 114 -3.67 2.00 -39.35
C LEU A 114 -3.93 0.54 -39.74
N SER A 115 -2.89 -0.29 -39.76
CA SER A 115 -3.01 -1.72 -40.05
C SER A 115 -3.15 -2.59 -38.80
N LYS A 116 -2.85 -2.02 -37.63
CA LYS A 116 -2.95 -2.67 -36.33
C LYS A 116 -3.06 -1.63 -35.22
N THR A 117 -3.61 -2.06 -34.09
CA THR A 117 -3.56 -1.28 -32.86
C THR A 117 -2.14 -1.20 -32.27
N ILE A 118 -1.98 -0.37 -31.26
CA ILE A 118 -0.73 -0.15 -30.55
C ILE A 118 -0.63 -1.00 -29.27
N SER A 119 0.58 -1.18 -28.76
CA SER A 119 0.78 -1.79 -27.44
C SER A 119 0.39 -0.83 -26.32
N LEU A 120 0.03 -1.39 -25.16
CA LEU A 120 -0.26 -0.61 -23.95
C LEU A 120 0.88 0.35 -23.57
N VAL A 121 2.13 -0.09 -23.72
CA VAL A 121 3.33 0.74 -23.46
C VAL A 121 3.40 1.94 -24.41
N THR A 122 3.01 1.75 -25.68
CA THR A 122 2.94 2.85 -26.65
C THR A 122 1.82 3.81 -26.28
N ALA A 123 0.65 3.30 -25.88
CA ALA A 123 -0.46 4.10 -25.41
C ALA A 123 -0.11 4.94 -24.17
N GLN A 124 0.64 4.38 -23.21
CA GLN A 124 1.17 5.12 -22.05
C GLN A 124 2.08 6.28 -22.47
N ARG A 125 2.98 6.07 -23.43
CA ARG A 125 3.81 7.15 -23.98
C ARG A 125 2.99 8.22 -24.70
N TRP A 126 1.92 7.80 -25.39
CA TRP A 126 1.01 8.72 -26.07
C TRP A 126 0.20 9.57 -25.09
N MET A 127 -0.28 9.01 -23.97
CA MET A 127 -0.91 9.78 -22.90
C MET A 127 -0.03 10.95 -22.44
N LEU A 128 1.27 10.72 -22.24
CA LEU A 128 2.22 11.78 -21.86
C LEU A 128 2.36 12.87 -22.95
N LYS A 129 2.41 12.46 -24.23
CA LYS A 129 2.48 13.40 -25.37
C LYS A 129 1.18 14.19 -25.55
N LEU A 130 0.04 13.60 -25.24
CA LEU A 130 -1.28 14.24 -25.31
C LEU A 130 -1.54 15.20 -24.14
N GLY A 131 -0.60 15.34 -23.19
CA GLY A 131 -0.71 16.27 -22.07
C GLY A 131 -1.22 15.63 -20.77
N TYR A 132 -1.46 14.32 -20.75
CA TYR A 132 -1.87 13.62 -19.53
C TYR A 132 -0.67 13.28 -18.64
N ARG A 133 -0.91 13.23 -17.33
CA ARG A 133 0.05 12.78 -16.31
C ARG A 133 -0.66 11.87 -15.33
N TRP A 134 0.02 10.80 -14.93
CA TRP A 134 -0.44 9.96 -13.82
C TRP A 134 -0.09 10.70 -12.53
N LYS A 135 -1.11 11.07 -11.75
CA LYS A 135 -0.93 11.79 -10.49
C LYS A 135 -1.74 11.13 -9.39
N GLU A 136 -1.12 11.05 -8.23
CA GLU A 136 -1.76 10.73 -6.95
C GLU A 136 -2.11 12.05 -6.25
N GLU A 137 -3.26 12.10 -5.58
CA GLU A 137 -3.55 13.19 -4.66
C GLU A 137 -2.61 13.09 -3.45
N GLU A 138 -1.76 14.10 -3.24
CA GLU A 138 -0.80 14.13 -2.14
C GLU A 138 -1.55 14.10 -0.79
N LYS A 139 -1.67 12.91 -0.19
CA LYS A 139 -2.09 12.75 1.20
C LYS A 139 -0.85 12.78 2.09
N GLY A 140 -0.96 13.43 3.24
CA GLY A 140 0.11 13.46 4.24
C GLY A 140 0.55 12.05 4.61
N GLN A 141 1.86 11.85 4.72
CA GLN A 141 2.46 10.57 5.04
C GLN A 141 2.24 10.26 6.53
N TYR A 142 1.58 9.14 6.84
CA TYR A 142 1.55 8.62 8.21
C TYR A 142 2.90 7.96 8.50
N VAL A 143 3.69 8.57 9.39
CA VAL A 143 4.90 7.93 9.92
C VAL A 143 4.45 6.98 11.00
N ASP A 144 4.44 5.70 10.67
CA ASP A 144 4.02 4.67 11.57
C ASP A 144 5.13 4.39 12.60
N GLY A 145 4.81 4.51 13.89
CA GLY A 145 5.77 4.50 15.00
C GLY A 145 6.33 3.12 15.35
N HIS A 146 6.34 2.18 14.40
CA HIS A 146 6.82 0.81 14.57
C HIS A 146 8.31 0.74 14.89
N GLU A 147 9.10 1.73 14.47
CA GLU A 147 10.54 1.80 14.72
C GLU A 147 10.91 2.40 16.08
N ARG A 148 9.92 2.79 16.91
CA ARG A 148 10.21 3.29 18.26
C ARG A 148 10.85 2.19 19.11
N GLU A 149 11.82 2.59 19.94
CA GLU A 149 12.63 1.66 20.73
C GLU A 149 11.78 0.79 21.69
N ASP A 150 10.72 1.35 22.27
CA ASP A 150 9.78 0.62 23.12
C ASP A 150 9.03 -0.47 22.34
N VAL A 151 8.58 -0.17 21.13
CA VAL A 151 7.88 -1.11 20.23
C VAL A 151 8.83 -2.22 19.78
N VAL A 152 10.05 -1.86 19.35
CA VAL A 152 11.07 -2.83 18.95
C VAL A 152 11.44 -3.73 20.12
N THR A 153 11.61 -3.17 21.32
CA THR A 153 11.92 -3.94 22.53
C THR A 153 10.81 -4.94 22.86
N TYR A 154 9.54 -4.51 22.83
CA TYR A 154 8.40 -5.40 23.06
C TYR A 154 8.34 -6.51 22.01
N ARG A 155 8.51 -6.16 20.72
CA ARG A 155 8.53 -7.13 19.62
C ARG A 155 9.59 -8.20 19.84
N GLN A 156 10.83 -7.79 20.13
CA GLN A 156 11.98 -8.70 20.27
C GLN A 156 11.96 -9.52 21.56
N LYS A 157 11.54 -8.92 22.69
CA LYS A 157 11.66 -9.55 24.01
C LYS A 157 10.39 -10.24 24.50
N VAL A 158 9.22 -9.91 23.94
CA VAL A 158 7.92 -10.44 24.40
C VAL A 158 7.19 -11.13 23.27
N PHE A 159 6.90 -10.42 22.18
CA PHE A 159 6.04 -10.95 21.12
C PHE A 159 6.67 -12.15 20.39
N LEU A 160 7.90 -11.99 19.88
CA LEU A 160 8.56 -13.06 19.13
C LEU A 160 8.83 -14.31 19.99
N PRO A 161 9.36 -14.21 21.24
CA PRO A 161 9.51 -15.38 22.10
C PRO A 161 8.19 -16.06 22.46
N LEU A 162 7.11 -15.30 22.66
CA LEU A 162 5.79 -15.86 22.89
C LEU A 162 5.29 -16.60 21.64
N TRP A 163 5.49 -16.02 20.46
CA TRP A 163 5.11 -16.64 19.18
C TRP A 163 5.86 -17.96 18.92
N ASP A 164 7.18 -17.94 19.13
CA ASP A 164 8.05 -19.11 19.06
C ASP A 164 7.58 -20.25 19.99
N SER A 165 7.09 -19.90 21.20
CA SER A 165 6.65 -20.88 22.20
C SER A 165 5.46 -21.76 21.77
N PHE A 166 4.68 -21.37 20.76
CA PHE A 166 3.59 -22.19 20.21
C PHE A 166 3.81 -22.61 18.77
N GLN A 167 4.94 -22.24 18.14
CA GLN A 167 5.24 -22.56 16.73
C GLN A 167 5.16 -24.06 16.43
N TYR A 168 5.62 -24.91 17.35
CA TYR A 168 5.57 -26.37 17.20
C TYR A 168 4.15 -26.97 17.18
N ARG A 169 3.13 -26.19 17.56
CA ARG A 169 1.70 -26.57 17.55
C ARG A 169 0.92 -25.90 16.44
N LEU A 170 1.52 -24.91 15.76
CA LEU A 170 0.94 -24.29 14.57
C LEU A 170 1.06 -25.25 13.38
N ARG A 171 0.17 -25.10 12.41
CA ARG A 171 0.36 -25.74 11.12
C ARG A 171 1.58 -25.11 10.44
N ASN A 172 2.49 -25.96 9.95
CA ASN A 172 3.65 -25.55 9.16
C ASN A 172 3.50 -26.15 7.76
N TRP A 173 3.86 -25.39 6.74
CA TRP A 173 3.79 -25.80 5.34
C TRP A 173 5.21 -25.86 4.78
N LYS A 174 5.47 -26.84 3.91
CA LYS A 174 6.78 -26.99 3.28
C LYS A 174 7.11 -25.76 2.46
N GLU A 175 8.33 -25.25 2.60
CA GLU A 175 8.81 -24.08 1.86
C GLU A 175 8.74 -24.30 0.34
N ASP A 176 9.02 -25.53 -0.10
CA ASP A 176 9.02 -25.93 -1.52
C ASP A 176 7.61 -26.12 -2.11
N ASP A 177 6.60 -26.33 -1.26
CA ASP A 177 5.19 -26.45 -1.66
C ASP A 177 4.26 -26.09 -0.51
N VAL A 178 3.75 -24.86 -0.54
CA VAL A 178 2.82 -24.32 0.47
C VAL A 178 1.49 -25.07 0.55
N MET A 179 1.21 -25.99 -0.37
CA MET A 179 0.04 -26.88 -0.33
C MET A 179 0.30 -28.17 0.45
N VAL A 180 1.57 -28.46 0.79
CA VAL A 180 1.98 -29.66 1.52
C VAL A 180 2.34 -29.27 2.95
N GLU A 181 1.61 -29.84 3.89
CA GLU A 181 1.93 -29.70 5.32
C GLU A 181 3.28 -30.36 5.63
N GLU A 182 4.10 -29.73 6.46
CA GLU A 182 5.24 -30.43 7.05
C GLU A 182 4.71 -31.53 7.99
N ASP A 183 5.14 -32.77 7.76
CA ASP A 183 4.85 -33.89 8.66
C ASP A 183 5.53 -33.60 10.01
N LEU A 184 4.75 -33.04 10.93
CA LEU A 184 5.05 -33.13 12.34
C LEU A 184 4.65 -34.56 12.74
N ASP A 185 5.65 -35.43 12.98
CA ASP A 185 5.46 -36.77 13.56
C ASP A 185 4.32 -36.77 14.59
N GLU A 186 3.53 -37.86 14.64
CA GLU A 186 2.33 -38.04 15.48
C GLU A 186 2.32 -37.12 16.70
N LEU A 187 1.65 -35.95 16.61
CA LEU A 187 1.57 -34.96 17.70
C LEU A 187 1.10 -35.67 18.97
N PRO A 188 1.96 -36.04 19.93
CA PRO A 188 1.60 -37.19 20.77
C PRO A 188 0.49 -36.87 21.76
N ARG A 189 0.29 -35.60 22.13
CA ARG A 189 -0.57 -35.19 23.27
C ARG A 189 -1.16 -33.77 23.25
N HIS A 190 -1.01 -32.97 22.18
CA HIS A 190 -1.38 -31.54 22.21
C HIS A 190 -2.33 -31.17 21.06
N ARG A 191 -3.44 -30.47 21.39
CA ARG A 191 -4.36 -29.87 20.40
C ARG A 191 -3.57 -28.91 19.49
N ARG A 192 -3.92 -28.85 18.21
CA ARG A 192 -3.31 -27.88 17.28
C ARG A 192 -3.65 -26.46 17.72
N VAL A 193 -2.75 -25.52 17.51
CA VAL A 193 -3.02 -24.09 17.76
C VAL A 193 -3.38 -23.44 16.44
N VAL A 194 -4.52 -22.75 16.40
CA VAL A 194 -5.00 -22.00 15.24
C VAL A 194 -5.05 -20.52 15.61
N VAL A 195 -4.39 -19.70 14.80
CA VAL A 195 -4.31 -18.26 15.04
C VAL A 195 -5.31 -17.53 14.16
N TRP A 196 -6.13 -16.69 14.79
CA TRP A 196 -7.14 -15.87 14.15
C TRP A 196 -6.77 -14.39 14.27
N PHE A 197 -6.48 -13.77 13.14
CA PHE A 197 -6.20 -12.34 13.05
C PHE A 197 -7.49 -11.56 12.88
N HIS A 198 -7.69 -10.58 13.75
CA HIS A 198 -8.82 -9.66 13.73
C HIS A 198 -8.38 -8.28 13.23
N ASP A 199 -9.25 -7.65 12.45
CA ASP A 199 -9.11 -6.25 12.06
C ASP A 199 -10.47 -5.64 11.69
N GLU A 200 -10.54 -4.30 11.68
CA GLU A 200 -11.70 -3.52 11.25
C GLU A 200 -11.37 -2.63 10.06
N SER A 201 -12.06 -2.87 8.94
CA SER A 201 -11.96 -2.02 7.75
C SER A 201 -13.22 -1.19 7.57
N THR A 202 -13.07 0.10 7.29
CA THR A 202 -14.19 0.99 6.97
C THR A 202 -14.22 1.29 5.49
N PHE A 203 -15.34 0.95 4.86
CA PHE A 203 -15.62 1.23 3.45
C PHE A 203 -16.58 2.41 3.35
N TYR A 204 -16.36 3.28 2.38
CA TYR A 204 -17.19 4.46 2.16
C TYR A 204 -17.97 4.34 0.85
N ALA A 205 -19.19 4.86 0.82
CA ALA A 205 -20.04 4.84 -0.38
C ALA A 205 -19.44 5.63 -1.54
N HIS A 206 -18.51 6.54 -1.24
CA HIS A 206 -17.73 7.25 -2.24
C HIS A 206 -16.25 6.91 -2.11
N ASP A 207 -15.89 5.64 -1.89
CA ASP A 207 -14.50 5.21 -1.97
C ASP A 207 -13.96 5.56 -3.36
N ARG A 208 -12.98 6.48 -3.42
CA ARG A 208 -12.59 7.15 -4.66
C ARG A 208 -11.31 6.56 -5.21
N ARG A 209 -11.21 6.59 -6.53
CA ARG A 209 -9.93 6.40 -7.21
C ARG A 209 -9.12 7.69 -7.05
N ASP A 210 -8.16 7.68 -6.12
CA ASP A 210 -7.32 8.84 -5.80
C ASP A 210 -6.08 8.99 -6.70
N VAL A 211 -5.89 8.03 -7.62
CA VAL A 211 -4.84 8.05 -8.64
C VAL A 211 -5.44 7.85 -10.02
N TRP A 212 -5.28 8.84 -10.90
CA TRP A 212 -5.77 8.75 -12.27
C TRP A 212 -4.95 9.60 -13.26
N TRP A 213 -5.23 9.46 -14.55
CA TRP A 213 -4.65 10.30 -15.59
C TRP A 213 -5.33 11.66 -15.61
N VAL A 214 -4.58 12.70 -15.26
CA VAL A 214 -5.04 14.09 -15.23
C VAL A 214 -4.45 14.84 -16.42
N HIS A 215 -5.26 15.58 -17.18
CA HIS A 215 -4.75 16.43 -18.26
C HIS A 215 -4.05 17.67 -17.67
N SER A 216 -2.98 18.15 -18.30
CA SER A 216 -2.15 19.25 -17.77
C SER A 216 -2.89 20.58 -17.57
N THR A 217 -4.03 20.75 -18.23
CA THR A 217 -4.88 21.95 -18.11
C THR A 217 -6.03 21.80 -17.12
N GLU A 218 -6.21 20.62 -16.53
CA GLU A 218 -7.29 20.37 -15.57
C GLU A 218 -6.92 20.95 -14.20
N ALA A 219 -7.77 21.83 -13.67
CA ALA A 219 -7.62 22.39 -12.34
C ALA A 219 -8.27 21.48 -11.29
N ALA A 220 -7.79 21.55 -10.04
CA ALA A 220 -8.37 20.83 -8.94
C ALA A 220 -9.83 21.28 -8.73
N VAL A 221 -10.78 20.36 -8.89
CA VAL A 221 -12.20 20.63 -8.65
C VAL A 221 -12.49 20.53 -7.15
N PRO A 222 -13.07 21.55 -6.52
CA PRO A 222 -13.50 21.49 -5.12
C PRO A 222 -14.46 20.31 -4.90
N LYS A 223 -14.15 19.50 -3.88
CA LYS A 223 -14.92 18.30 -3.55
C LYS A 223 -15.94 18.61 -2.44
N PRO A 224 -17.16 18.04 -2.49
CA PRO A 224 -18.06 18.03 -1.34
C PRO A 224 -17.33 17.41 -0.14
N LYS A 225 -17.52 18.00 1.04
CA LYS A 225 -16.89 17.53 2.27
C LYS A 225 -17.45 16.16 2.67
N GLY A 226 -16.57 15.15 2.74
CA GLY A 226 -16.88 13.81 3.24
C GLY A 226 -16.89 12.71 2.18
N GLU A 227 -16.66 11.47 2.63
CA GLU A 227 -16.59 10.26 1.80
C GLU A 227 -17.95 9.52 1.68
N GLY A 228 -19.01 10.15 2.20
CA GLY A 228 -20.37 9.62 2.16
C GLY A 228 -20.67 8.66 3.31
N ALA A 229 -21.69 7.81 3.11
CA ALA A 229 -22.08 6.80 4.09
C ALA A 229 -20.98 5.75 4.25
N SER A 230 -20.60 5.42 5.48
CA SER A 230 -19.64 4.36 5.76
C SER A 230 -20.30 3.04 6.15
N LEU A 231 -19.56 1.95 5.95
CA LEU A 231 -19.82 0.61 6.45
C LEU A 231 -18.50 0.05 7.00
N MET A 232 -18.45 -0.19 8.29
CA MET A 232 -17.34 -0.87 8.93
C MET A 232 -17.60 -2.37 8.89
N VAL A 233 -16.56 -3.13 8.55
CA VAL A 233 -16.56 -4.59 8.56
C VAL A 233 -15.48 -5.03 9.54
N ALA A 234 -15.86 -5.81 10.54
CA ALA A 234 -14.94 -6.43 11.48
C ALA A 234 -15.04 -7.95 11.33
N HIS A 235 -13.90 -8.65 11.26
CA HIS A 235 -13.90 -10.10 11.12
C HIS A 235 -12.59 -10.72 11.66
N PHE A 236 -12.50 -12.04 11.60
CA PHE A 236 -11.39 -12.87 12.02
C PHE A 236 -11.00 -13.78 10.86
N VAL A 237 -9.71 -13.92 10.59
CA VAL A 237 -9.18 -14.78 9.52
C VAL A 237 -8.02 -15.62 10.04
N SER A 238 -7.97 -16.89 9.63
CA SER A 238 -6.85 -17.79 9.86
C SER A 238 -6.29 -18.30 8.53
N ALA A 239 -5.02 -18.67 8.51
CA ALA A 239 -4.42 -19.33 7.36
C ALA A 239 -5.00 -20.74 7.15
N ASP A 240 -5.39 -21.42 8.24
CA ASP A 240 -5.89 -22.79 8.22
C ASP A 240 -7.30 -22.92 7.64
N TYR A 241 -8.20 -21.99 8.02
CA TYR A 241 -9.63 -22.10 7.75
C TYR A 241 -10.20 -20.90 6.98
N GLY A 242 -9.39 -19.88 6.71
CA GLY A 242 -9.87 -18.63 6.13
C GLY A 242 -10.71 -17.84 7.13
N TRP A 243 -11.85 -17.30 6.67
CA TRP A 243 -12.74 -16.49 7.50
C TRP A 243 -13.41 -17.32 8.61
N LEU A 244 -13.54 -16.76 9.81
CA LEU A 244 -14.15 -17.47 10.95
C LEU A 244 -15.67 -17.66 10.77
N GLN A 245 -16.05 -18.84 10.31
CA GLN A 245 -17.43 -19.23 10.07
C GLN A 245 -17.62 -20.74 10.22
N SER A 246 -18.87 -21.18 10.35
CA SER A 246 -19.24 -22.59 10.29
C SER A 246 -18.92 -23.19 8.92
N LYS A 247 -18.78 -24.51 8.85
CA LYS A 247 -18.44 -25.22 7.59
C LYS A 247 -19.44 -24.99 6.45
N ASP A 248 -20.70 -24.75 6.79
CA ASP A 248 -21.78 -24.42 5.85
C ASP A 248 -21.94 -22.91 5.61
N GLY A 249 -21.18 -22.07 6.31
CA GLY A 249 -21.25 -20.61 6.23
C GLY A 249 -22.49 -19.99 6.88
N ALA A 250 -23.31 -20.77 7.59
CA ALA A 250 -24.54 -20.28 8.23
C ALA A 250 -24.26 -19.38 9.45
N GLU A 251 -23.21 -19.69 10.21
CA GLU A 251 -22.75 -18.89 11.35
C GLU A 251 -21.43 -18.22 10.98
N THR A 252 -21.35 -16.90 11.16
CA THR A 252 -20.17 -16.11 10.82
C THR A 252 -19.84 -15.15 11.94
N ALA A 253 -18.55 -15.00 12.23
CA ALA A 253 -18.08 -13.95 13.12
C ALA A 253 -18.07 -12.56 12.44
N ARG A 254 -18.51 -12.41 11.19
CA ARG A 254 -18.48 -11.11 10.50
C ARG A 254 -19.48 -10.13 11.10
N ILE A 255 -19.00 -8.96 11.48
CA ILE A 255 -19.82 -7.83 11.91
C ILE A 255 -19.87 -6.78 10.79
N LEU A 256 -21.10 -6.36 10.45
CA LEU A 256 -21.36 -5.22 9.58
C LEU A 256 -21.91 -4.09 10.44
N PHE A 257 -21.14 -3.01 10.57
CA PHE A 257 -21.45 -1.90 11.45
C PHE A 257 -21.65 -0.61 10.67
N LYS A 258 -22.84 -0.02 10.77
CA LYS A 258 -23.20 1.21 10.07
C LYS A 258 -22.84 2.42 10.93
N ALA A 259 -21.60 2.86 10.86
CA ALA A 259 -21.13 3.99 11.67
C ALA A 259 -21.84 5.32 11.33
N GLY A 260 -22.09 6.14 12.36
CA GLY A 260 -22.55 7.52 12.21
C GLY A 260 -23.80 7.90 13.02
N LYS A 261 -24.03 9.21 13.13
CA LYS A 261 -25.21 9.77 13.82
C LYS A 261 -26.49 9.40 13.06
N GLY A 262 -27.48 8.85 13.77
CA GLY A 262 -28.71 8.32 13.16
C GLY A 262 -28.56 6.93 12.53
N ARG A 263 -27.46 6.24 12.83
CA ARG A 263 -27.15 4.85 12.43
C ARG A 263 -26.76 4.05 13.68
N ASP A 264 -25.80 3.12 13.58
CA ASP A 264 -25.40 2.24 14.69
C ASP A 264 -24.46 2.95 15.69
N GLY A 265 -24.11 4.22 15.45
CA GLY A 265 -23.28 5.02 16.34
C GLY A 265 -21.78 4.84 16.10
N PHE A 266 -21.02 4.65 17.18
CA PHE A 266 -19.56 4.42 17.16
C PHE A 266 -19.26 2.99 17.57
N PHE A 267 -18.24 2.39 16.97
CA PHE A 267 -17.77 1.07 17.37
C PHE A 267 -17.01 1.19 18.69
N THR A 268 -17.52 0.55 19.74
CA THR A 268 -17.03 0.69 21.12
C THR A 268 -16.34 -0.57 21.63
N THR A 269 -15.65 -0.48 22.75
CA THR A 269 -15.11 -1.66 23.45
C THR A 269 -16.18 -2.72 23.75
N ASP A 270 -17.43 -2.33 24.01
CA ASP A 270 -18.50 -3.31 24.23
C ASP A 270 -18.80 -4.11 22.95
N ASN A 271 -18.69 -3.47 21.78
CA ASN A 271 -18.80 -4.15 20.50
C ASN A 271 -17.66 -5.15 20.29
N ILE A 272 -16.44 -4.79 20.67
CA ILE A 272 -15.26 -5.68 20.62
C ILE A 272 -15.45 -6.89 21.54
N ILE A 273 -15.91 -6.67 22.78
CA ILE A 273 -16.18 -7.74 23.73
C ILE A 273 -17.28 -8.66 23.19
N ALA A 274 -18.37 -8.10 22.66
CA ALA A 274 -19.44 -8.88 22.06
C ALA A 274 -18.97 -9.68 20.83
N HIS A 275 -18.11 -9.09 20.01
CA HIS A 275 -17.54 -9.73 18.83
C HIS A 275 -16.59 -10.87 19.19
N ALA A 276 -15.73 -10.67 20.20
CA ALA A 276 -14.86 -11.73 20.73
C ALA A 276 -15.68 -12.88 21.34
N LYS A 277 -16.78 -12.59 22.05
CA LYS A 277 -17.70 -13.63 22.55
C LYS A 277 -18.34 -14.43 21.43
N LEU A 278 -18.86 -13.76 20.40
CA LEU A 278 -19.40 -14.42 19.22
C LEU A 278 -18.34 -15.33 18.54
N ALA A 279 -17.11 -14.85 18.42
CA ALA A 279 -16.01 -15.65 17.88
C ALA A 279 -15.75 -16.89 18.74
N MET A 280 -15.66 -16.74 20.07
CA MET A 280 -15.49 -17.87 21.00
C MET A 280 -16.64 -18.89 20.90
N ASP A 281 -17.89 -18.43 20.82
CA ASP A 281 -19.07 -19.30 20.67
C ASP A 281 -18.99 -20.14 19.38
N ILE A 282 -18.56 -19.54 18.27
CA ILE A 282 -18.36 -20.25 16.98
C ILE A 282 -17.21 -21.26 17.09
N LEU A 283 -16.10 -20.88 17.73
CA LEU A 283 -14.93 -21.74 17.90
C LEU A 283 -15.25 -22.96 18.76
N ASP A 284 -15.88 -22.76 19.90
CA ASP A 284 -16.30 -23.84 20.82
C ASP A 284 -17.25 -24.82 20.14
N LYS A 285 -18.12 -24.33 19.24
CA LYS A 285 -19.10 -25.15 18.54
C LYS A 285 -18.54 -25.91 17.35
N HIS A 286 -17.76 -25.23 16.49
CA HIS A 286 -17.38 -25.76 15.17
C HIS A 286 -15.92 -26.25 15.11
N PHE A 287 -15.06 -25.83 16.03
CA PHE A 287 -13.64 -26.17 16.07
C PHE A 287 -13.19 -26.69 17.46
N PRO A 288 -13.96 -27.57 18.15
CA PRO A 288 -13.74 -27.93 19.56
C PRO A 288 -12.48 -28.76 19.84
N HIS A 289 -11.69 -29.10 18.82
CA HIS A 289 -10.49 -29.93 18.92
C HIS A 289 -9.18 -29.14 18.75
N ASP A 290 -9.28 -27.84 18.43
CA ASP A 290 -8.13 -26.95 18.27
C ASP A 290 -8.06 -25.98 19.46
N ASP A 291 -6.87 -25.57 19.85
CA ASP A 291 -6.68 -24.41 20.72
C ASP A 291 -6.60 -23.15 19.85
N HIS A 292 -7.16 -22.05 20.35
CA HIS A 292 -7.33 -20.84 19.55
C HIS A 292 -6.62 -19.64 20.16
N ILE A 293 -5.90 -18.90 19.31
CA ILE A 293 -5.32 -17.60 19.66
C ILE A 293 -6.05 -16.53 18.83
N LEU A 294 -6.67 -15.56 19.51
CA LEU A 294 -7.25 -14.39 18.87
C LEU A 294 -6.24 -13.24 18.95
N VAL A 295 -5.86 -12.71 17.79
CA VAL A 295 -4.89 -11.61 17.66
C VAL A 295 -5.63 -10.34 17.26
N PHE A 296 -5.45 -9.29 18.07
CA PHE A 296 -5.99 -7.96 17.84
C PHE A 296 -4.83 -6.96 17.70
N ASP A 297 -5.10 -5.83 17.06
CA ASP A 297 -4.19 -4.69 17.12
C ASP A 297 -4.28 -3.99 18.51
N ASN A 298 -3.45 -2.96 18.70
CA ASN A 298 -3.41 -2.17 19.94
C ASN A 298 -4.30 -0.92 19.87
N ALA A 299 -5.39 -0.93 19.09
CA ALA A 299 -6.34 0.17 19.07
C ALA A 299 -6.83 0.49 20.49
N THR A 300 -7.07 1.78 20.77
CA THR A 300 -7.46 2.24 22.12
C THR A 300 -8.74 1.56 22.64
N THR A 301 -9.61 1.12 21.75
CA THR A 301 -10.83 0.34 22.04
C THR A 301 -10.52 -1.07 22.53
N HIS A 302 -9.42 -1.69 22.09
CA HIS A 302 -8.97 -3.04 22.45
C HIS A 302 -8.26 -3.07 23.79
N VAL A 303 -7.54 -1.99 24.12
CA VAL A 303 -6.76 -1.87 25.37
C VAL A 303 -7.52 -1.15 26.50
N LYS A 304 -8.82 -0.88 26.31
CA LYS A 304 -9.64 -0.19 27.31
C LYS A 304 -9.83 -1.09 28.53
N ARG A 305 -9.47 -0.58 29.71
CA ARG A 305 -9.77 -1.23 30.99
C ARG A 305 -11.26 -1.10 31.33
N ALA A 306 -11.73 -1.92 32.27
CA ALA A 306 -13.07 -1.78 32.82
C ALA A 306 -13.30 -0.35 33.33
N ASP A 307 -14.55 0.11 33.25
CA ASP A 307 -14.94 1.48 33.58
C ASP A 307 -14.64 1.86 35.05
N ASP A 308 -14.64 0.85 35.92
CA ASP A 308 -14.34 0.91 37.36
C ASP A 308 -12.88 0.57 37.70
N ALA A 309 -12.02 0.34 36.70
CA ALA A 309 -10.61 0.03 36.92
C ALA A 309 -9.82 1.28 37.37
N PRO A 310 -8.85 1.14 38.29
CA PRO A 310 -8.05 2.26 38.76
C PRO A 310 -7.13 2.82 37.67
N ALA A 311 -7.15 4.15 37.53
CA ALA A 311 -6.24 4.91 36.69
C ALA A 311 -5.45 5.89 37.57
N ALA A 312 -4.25 5.48 38.01
CA ALA A 312 -3.43 6.21 38.98
C ALA A 312 -3.25 7.70 38.65
N ARG A 313 -3.10 8.05 37.36
CA ARG A 313 -2.99 9.44 36.86
C ARG A 313 -4.17 10.34 37.22
N ASN A 314 -5.36 9.77 37.42
CA ASN A 314 -6.60 10.51 37.67
C ASN A 314 -7.01 10.47 39.15
N MET A 315 -6.29 9.70 39.98
CA MET A 315 -6.65 9.49 41.38
C MET A 315 -6.02 10.59 42.27
N PRO A 316 -6.80 11.27 43.12
CA PRO A 316 -6.30 12.34 43.95
C PRO A 316 -5.38 11.80 45.05
N LYS A 317 -4.42 12.63 45.46
CA LYS A 317 -3.47 12.27 46.52
C LYS A 317 -4.14 12.05 47.88
N ASN A 318 -5.08 12.91 48.22
CA ASN A 318 -5.72 12.96 49.53
C ASN A 318 -7.16 12.39 49.48
N PRO A 319 -7.72 12.02 50.65
CA PRO A 319 -9.11 11.59 50.75
C PRO A 319 -10.09 12.58 50.10
N SER A 320 -11.11 12.07 49.42
CA SER A 320 -12.12 12.92 48.77
C SER A 320 -13.51 12.31 48.81
N LYS A 321 -14.49 13.12 49.25
CA LYS A 321 -15.92 12.80 49.21
C LYS A 321 -16.50 12.92 47.80
N THR A 322 -15.95 13.84 46.99
CA THR A 322 -16.56 14.25 45.73
C THR A 322 -15.92 13.58 44.53
N TRP A 323 -14.75 12.98 44.68
CA TRP A 323 -14.04 12.35 43.58
C TRP A 323 -14.57 10.93 43.29
N GLY A 324 -14.64 10.60 42.00
CA GLY A 324 -14.89 9.27 41.48
C GLY A 324 -14.75 9.27 39.95
N PRO A 325 -14.45 8.12 39.33
CA PRO A 325 -14.47 7.99 37.88
C PRO A 325 -15.85 8.38 37.30
N MET A 326 -15.82 9.13 36.20
CA MET A 326 -17.02 9.57 35.48
C MET A 326 -17.13 8.77 34.19
N VAL A 327 -18.21 8.01 34.05
CA VAL A 327 -18.44 7.11 32.92
C VAL A 327 -19.66 7.56 32.14
N THR A 328 -19.69 7.27 30.85
CA THR A 328 -20.82 7.63 30.00
C THR A 328 -22.07 6.87 30.43
N THR A 329 -23.15 7.60 30.71
CA THR A 329 -24.44 7.02 31.08
C THR A 329 -25.07 6.35 29.88
N LYS A 330 -25.51 5.10 30.05
CA LYS A 330 -26.21 4.31 29.03
C LYS A 330 -27.64 4.03 29.46
N ASP A 331 -28.55 3.93 28.49
CA ASP A 331 -29.93 3.50 28.72
C ASP A 331 -30.02 1.98 28.95
N MET A 332 -31.23 1.46 29.21
CA MET A 332 -31.47 0.01 29.39
C MET A 332 -31.12 -0.84 28.16
N ARG A 333 -30.96 -0.22 26.98
CA ARG A 333 -30.59 -0.88 25.73
C ARG A 333 -29.10 -0.73 25.42
N GLY A 334 -28.32 -0.11 26.31
CA GLY A 334 -26.88 0.11 26.15
C GLY A 334 -26.51 1.35 25.32
N ASN A 335 -27.48 2.15 24.86
CA ASN A 335 -27.20 3.34 24.07
C ASN A 335 -26.74 4.49 24.95
N VAL A 336 -25.80 5.30 24.45
CA VAL A 336 -25.32 6.51 25.14
C VAL A 336 -26.46 7.51 25.29
N MET A 337 -26.70 7.94 26.53
CA MET A 337 -27.66 9.00 26.82
C MET A 337 -27.01 10.37 26.59
N HIS A 338 -27.74 11.29 25.98
CA HIS A 338 -27.27 12.65 25.70
C HIS A 338 -28.09 13.70 26.46
N ASP A 339 -27.45 14.80 26.84
CA ASP A 339 -28.12 15.98 27.39
C ASP A 339 -28.86 16.77 26.29
N ALA A 340 -29.57 17.84 26.68
CA ALA A 340 -30.32 18.70 25.76
C ALA A 340 -29.44 19.35 24.67
N ASN A 341 -28.11 19.44 24.88
CA ASN A 341 -27.15 19.99 23.94
C ASN A 341 -26.47 18.90 23.09
N GLY A 342 -26.87 17.63 23.24
CA GLY A 342 -26.30 16.50 22.51
C GLY A 342 -24.97 15.98 23.09
N LYS A 343 -24.55 16.42 24.28
CA LYS A 343 -23.33 15.91 24.93
C LYS A 343 -23.64 14.62 25.70
N PRO A 344 -22.77 13.59 25.64
CA PRO A 344 -22.96 12.38 26.43
C PRO A 344 -23.08 12.70 27.93
N LEU A 345 -24.16 12.22 28.55
CA LEU A 345 -24.34 12.25 29.99
C LEU A 345 -23.27 11.40 30.66
N LYS A 346 -22.82 11.83 31.84
CA LYS A 346 -21.84 11.09 32.63
C LYS A 346 -22.35 10.87 34.04
N THR A 347 -22.23 9.63 34.51
CA THR A 347 -22.52 9.23 35.88
C THR A 347 -21.22 8.93 36.60
N LYS A 348 -21.19 9.21 37.90
CA LYS A 348 -20.06 8.85 38.77
C LYS A 348 -20.23 7.42 39.25
N ILE A 349 -19.17 6.62 39.15
CA ILE A 349 -19.14 5.27 39.71
C ILE A 349 -18.03 5.14 40.76
N GLN A 350 -18.04 4.04 41.50
CA GLN A 350 -16.94 3.68 42.39
C GLN A 350 -15.94 2.78 41.64
N LEU A 351 -14.67 2.90 41.99
CA LEU A 351 -13.66 1.93 41.58
C LEU A 351 -13.96 0.57 42.19
N ALA A 352 -13.75 -0.49 41.41
CA ALA A 352 -13.81 -1.85 41.92
C ALA A 352 -12.67 -2.10 42.90
N ASP A 353 -12.97 -2.86 43.97
CA ASP A 353 -11.94 -3.33 44.88
C ASP A 353 -10.94 -4.23 44.13
N THR A 354 -9.70 -4.24 44.58
CA THR A 354 -8.63 -5.05 43.97
C THR A 354 -7.96 -5.93 45.03
N ASN A 355 -7.10 -6.84 44.61
CA ASN A 355 -6.31 -7.65 45.52
C ASN A 355 -4.84 -7.22 45.43
N LEU A 356 -4.18 -7.13 46.58
CA LEU A 356 -2.73 -7.01 46.64
C LEU A 356 -2.06 -8.33 46.21
N ALA A 357 -0.75 -8.30 45.98
CA ALA A 357 0.02 -9.48 45.59
C ALA A 357 -0.04 -10.63 46.61
N ASP A 358 -0.36 -10.33 47.87
CA ASP A 358 -0.58 -11.31 48.95
C ASP A 358 -2.02 -11.83 49.03
N GLY A 359 -2.90 -11.41 48.12
CA GLY A 359 -4.32 -11.78 48.09
C GLY A 359 -5.23 -10.93 48.99
N THR A 360 -4.68 -9.98 49.76
CA THR A 360 -5.47 -9.11 50.63
C THR A 360 -6.33 -8.17 49.81
N LEU A 361 -7.61 -8.07 50.15
CA LEU A 361 -8.55 -7.14 49.54
C LEU A 361 -8.14 -5.69 49.83
N GLN A 362 -7.84 -4.95 48.78
CA GLN A 362 -7.56 -3.53 48.80
C GLN A 362 -8.78 -2.75 48.30
N SER A 363 -9.56 -2.23 49.24
CA SER A 363 -10.61 -1.28 48.90
C SER A 363 -10.07 0.13 48.68
N PHE A 364 -10.58 0.82 47.67
CA PHE A 364 -10.25 2.21 47.34
C PHE A 364 -11.03 3.24 48.16
N TYR A 365 -12.09 2.81 48.83
CA TYR A 365 -12.99 3.65 49.61
C TYR A 365 -12.94 3.27 51.08
N PHE A 366 -13.25 4.21 51.96
CA PHE A 366 -13.42 3.89 53.38
C PHE A 366 -14.69 3.06 53.57
N MET A 367 -14.54 1.95 54.28
CA MET A 367 -15.64 1.04 54.61
C MET A 367 -16.65 1.70 55.54
N GLU A 368 -17.83 1.07 55.62
CA GLU A 368 -18.88 1.44 56.58
C GLU A 368 -18.35 1.37 58.02
N GLY A 369 -18.73 2.34 58.85
CA GLY A 369 -18.20 2.52 60.22
C GLY A 369 -16.98 3.46 60.36
N HIS A 370 -16.36 3.89 59.26
CA HIS A 370 -15.32 4.94 59.30
C HIS A 370 -15.95 6.35 59.25
N GLU A 371 -15.35 7.36 59.90
CA GLU A 371 -15.82 8.77 59.87
C GLU A 371 -15.99 9.31 58.43
N LYS A 372 -15.14 8.82 57.53
CA LYS A 372 -15.12 9.15 56.10
C LYS A 372 -15.70 8.04 55.20
N ALA A 373 -16.62 7.21 55.71
CA ALA A 373 -17.24 6.11 54.95
C ALA A 373 -17.71 6.57 53.56
N GLY A 374 -17.41 5.76 52.54
CA GLY A 374 -17.71 6.05 51.14
C GLY A 374 -16.82 7.10 50.46
N TRP A 375 -15.91 7.77 51.19
CA TRP A 375 -14.93 8.65 50.56
C TRP A 375 -13.85 7.82 49.89
N PHE A 376 -13.33 8.30 48.78
CA PHE A 376 -12.10 7.77 48.21
C PHE A 376 -10.95 8.02 49.19
N LYS A 377 -10.12 7.01 49.47
CA LYS A 377 -9.04 7.06 50.47
C LYS A 377 -7.90 8.03 50.12
N GLY A 378 -7.70 8.33 48.84
CA GLY A 378 -6.53 9.07 48.38
C GLY A 378 -5.34 8.14 48.12
N THR A 379 -4.59 8.39 47.05
CA THR A 379 -3.46 7.51 46.66
C THR A 379 -2.37 7.45 47.72
N ALA A 380 -2.13 8.52 48.49
CA ALA A 380 -1.13 8.52 49.54
C ALA A 380 -1.45 7.54 50.67
N GLN A 381 -2.73 7.29 50.95
CA GLN A 381 -3.16 6.30 51.93
C GLN A 381 -3.20 4.90 51.34
N ILE A 382 -3.68 4.75 50.11
CA ILE A 382 -3.74 3.45 49.42
C ILE A 382 -2.35 2.84 49.23
N LEU A 383 -1.33 3.68 49.00
CA LEU A 383 0.05 3.23 48.81
C LEU A 383 0.83 3.02 50.11
N ARG A 384 0.26 3.35 51.27
CA ARG A 384 0.86 3.02 52.57
C ARG A 384 0.60 1.54 52.83
N LYS A 385 1.65 0.74 52.66
CA LYS A 385 1.69 -0.64 53.15
C LYS A 385 1.80 -0.66 54.66
#